data_AF-A0A3D4UIP0-F1
#
_entry.id   AF-A0A3D4UIP0-F1
#
_cell.length_a   1.000
_cell.length_b   1.000
_cell.length_c   1.000
_cell.angle_alpha   90.00
_cell.angle_beta   90.00
_cell.angle_gamma   90.00
#
_symmetry.space_group_name_H-M   'P 1'
#
loop_
_entity.id
_entity.type
_entity.pdbx_description
1 polymer ?
#
loop_
_entity_poly.entity_id
_entity_poly.type
_entity_poly.pdbx_seq_one_letter_code
_entity_poly.pdbx_strand_id
1 'polypeptide(L)'
;MGQFNTQGSPIVTRFQRSVLNSKKLLEAGEYDSAIALLQELRQQQPRDVSVLRMLGHGLMMIDVRDEAIRHLSFALKLQPRNTDLYVDLAAAYRRTDQLRKAHQTIDQALKLRPNYPRAVMTKARLLQSHGSSQQAYELVKAAVEQERSPELLGIFGQLCREFKRQGEAIDLIRESLKTPNFERSIRQDLLFVLGHLLDSVGEYDEAFDCFAKGNAMSAEYPKPNLDKWSERWTKENYETVPESDIDGSRCVFIVGMPRSGTTLTEQIIASHPNADGIGEADTIDKYTRHREIEEMTKDFMNEAGAGYLSMLDRVSPDKSARRVCDKMPENYYFCGFIARALPGAKIIHCKRNPIDTCLSIYFQRFGPRIGYATDLDNCADQYLGYLGVMDRLQNELGVEMLDAQYEQTTSDPENSIRRMLDHVGLRFDEACMNFHKSKKSVHTASVSQIRQPLYTSSSQRWKHYEKHIGPLVEKLGHLIED
;
A
#
# COMPACT_ATOMS: atom_id res chain seq x y z
N MET A 1 -55.59 27.78 -23.82
CA MET A 1 -54.80 26.54 -23.77
C MET A 1 -53.34 26.92 -23.84
N GLY A 2 -52.60 26.76 -22.75
CA GLY A 2 -51.17 27.03 -22.69
C GLY A 2 -50.59 26.25 -21.51
N GLN A 3 -50.18 25.01 -21.76
CA GLN A 3 -49.47 24.19 -20.78
C GLN A 3 -47.99 24.56 -20.83
N PHE A 4 -47.50 25.22 -19.78
CA PHE A 4 -46.07 25.30 -19.50
C PHE A 4 -45.68 24.07 -18.70
N ASN A 5 -44.89 23.20 -19.33
CA ASN A 5 -44.31 22.00 -18.77
C ASN A 5 -42.93 22.39 -18.20
N THR A 6 -42.82 22.58 -16.88
CA THR A 6 -41.52 22.77 -16.22
C THR A 6 -41.04 21.44 -15.66
N GLN A 7 -40.04 20.87 -16.33
CA GLN A 7 -39.23 19.76 -15.81
C GLN A 7 -38.48 20.25 -14.56
N GLY A 8 -39.00 19.92 -13.38
CA GLY A 8 -38.28 20.07 -12.12
C GLY A 8 -37.19 18.99 -12.02
N SER A 9 -35.93 19.41 -11.88
CA SER A 9 -34.86 18.51 -11.44
C SER A 9 -35.22 17.91 -10.06
N PRO A 10 -34.96 16.61 -9.80
CA PRO A 10 -35.40 15.97 -8.57
C PRO A 10 -34.68 16.58 -7.36
N ILE A 11 -35.46 16.99 -6.34
CA ILE A 11 -34.96 17.46 -5.06
C ILE A 11 -34.22 16.30 -4.38
N VAL A 12 -32.89 16.37 -4.36
CA VAL A 12 -32.04 15.38 -3.67
C VAL A 12 -32.31 15.47 -2.15
N THR A 13 -32.81 14.38 -1.58
CA THR A 13 -33.13 14.30 -0.14
C THR A 13 -31.88 14.44 0.74
N ARG A 14 -32.05 14.85 2.00
CA ARG A 14 -30.95 14.91 2.98
C ARG A 14 -30.20 13.58 3.11
N PHE A 15 -30.94 12.47 3.04
CA PHE A 15 -30.37 11.12 3.04
C PHE A 15 -29.48 10.88 1.81
N GLN A 16 -29.99 11.12 0.60
CA GLN A 16 -29.23 10.95 -0.64
C GLN A 16 -27.98 11.83 -0.69
N ARG A 17 -28.06 13.07 -0.18
CA ARG A 17 -26.89 13.95 -0.07
C ARG A 17 -25.83 13.38 0.87
N SER A 18 -26.25 12.80 1.99
CA SER A 18 -25.36 12.19 2.98
C SER A 18 -24.71 10.91 2.44
N VAL A 19 -25.45 10.10 1.66
CA VAL A 19 -24.87 8.95 0.93
C VAL A 19 -23.82 9.41 -0.07
N LEU A 20 -24.11 10.46 -0.85
CA LEU A 20 -23.13 11.01 -1.80
C LEU A 20 -21.90 11.57 -1.08
N ASN A 21 -22.08 12.23 0.07
CA ASN A 21 -20.97 12.71 0.89
C ASN A 21 -20.11 11.56 1.42
N SER A 22 -20.74 10.51 1.95
CA SER A 22 -20.06 9.30 2.40
C SER A 22 -19.22 8.68 1.29
N LYS A 23 -19.73 8.68 0.05
CA LYS A 23 -19.01 8.18 -1.12
C LYS A 23 -17.77 9.01 -1.41
N LYS A 24 -17.88 10.34 -1.37
CA LYS A 24 -16.74 11.25 -1.55
C LYS A 24 -15.67 11.05 -0.49
N LEU A 25 -16.07 10.86 0.78
CA LEU A 25 -15.14 10.58 1.88
C LEU A 25 -14.39 9.25 1.66
N LEU A 26 -15.10 8.19 1.23
CA LEU A 26 -14.46 6.92 0.88
C LEU A 26 -13.47 7.07 -0.29
N GLU A 27 -13.80 7.88 -1.30
CA GLU A 27 -12.93 8.18 -2.45
C GLU A 27 -11.71 9.01 -2.05
N ALA A 28 -11.86 9.91 -1.08
CA ALA A 28 -10.79 10.71 -0.49
C ALA A 28 -9.90 9.93 0.49
N GLY A 29 -10.27 8.70 0.86
CA GLY A 29 -9.55 7.90 1.85
C GLY A 29 -9.86 8.27 3.30
N GLU A 30 -10.84 9.15 3.55
CA GLU A 30 -11.31 9.53 4.88
C GLU A 30 -12.27 8.47 5.44
N TYR A 31 -11.75 7.27 5.70
CA TYR A 31 -12.57 6.10 6.02
C TYR A 31 -13.33 6.24 7.35
N ASP A 32 -12.70 6.76 8.40
CA ASP A 32 -13.36 6.92 9.71
C ASP A 32 -14.56 7.88 9.63
N SER A 33 -14.36 9.05 9.03
CA SER A 33 -15.43 10.03 8.77
C SER A 33 -16.55 9.43 7.93
N ALA A 34 -16.20 8.67 6.88
CA ALA A 34 -17.19 7.99 6.05
C ALA A 34 -18.00 6.95 6.84
N ILE A 35 -17.33 6.13 7.66
CA ILE A 35 -17.96 5.07 8.45
C ILE A 35 -18.90 5.65 9.49
N ALA A 36 -18.49 6.71 10.20
CA ALA A 36 -19.36 7.39 11.17
C ALA A 36 -20.67 7.87 10.51
N LEU A 37 -20.56 8.57 9.37
CA LEU A 37 -21.72 9.04 8.63
C LEU A 37 -22.58 7.88 8.11
N LEU A 38 -21.96 6.81 7.61
CA LEU A 38 -22.67 5.63 7.12
C LEU A 38 -23.36 4.86 8.24
N GLN A 39 -22.82 4.85 9.45
CA GLN A 39 -23.46 4.25 10.63
C GLN A 39 -24.73 5.03 11.02
N GLU A 40 -24.72 6.36 10.96
CA GLU A 40 -25.93 7.18 11.14
C GLU A 40 -26.98 6.88 10.07
N LEU A 41 -26.56 6.81 8.80
CA LEU A 41 -27.47 6.47 7.69
C LEU A 41 -28.05 5.07 7.85
N ARG A 42 -27.26 4.14 8.40
CA ARG A 42 -27.68 2.77 8.68
C ARG A 42 -28.76 2.71 9.76
N GLN A 43 -28.69 3.57 10.78
CA GLN A 43 -29.74 3.67 11.80
C GLN A 43 -31.06 4.17 11.20
N GLN A 44 -30.98 5.15 10.29
CA GLN A 44 -32.16 5.70 9.60
C GLN A 44 -32.79 4.69 8.62
N GLN A 45 -31.95 3.97 7.86
CA GLN A 45 -32.40 2.97 6.89
C GLN A 45 -31.65 1.63 7.04
N PRO A 46 -32.10 0.75 7.97
CA PRO A 46 -31.43 -0.50 8.29
C PRO A 46 -31.52 -1.60 7.22
N ARG A 47 -31.98 -1.31 6.01
CA ARG A 47 -31.97 -2.27 4.88
C ARG A 47 -31.54 -1.62 3.56
N ASP A 48 -31.02 -0.39 3.61
CA ASP A 48 -30.45 0.23 2.42
C ASP A 48 -29.16 -0.51 2.01
N VAL A 49 -29.20 -1.09 0.81
CA VAL A 49 -28.11 -1.93 0.27
C VAL A 49 -26.89 -1.10 -0.09
N SER A 50 -27.08 0.14 -0.54
CA SER A 50 -25.96 1.03 -0.89
C SER A 50 -25.15 1.43 0.34
N VAL A 51 -25.83 1.77 1.45
CA VAL A 51 -25.21 2.08 2.74
C VAL A 51 -24.47 0.87 3.28
N LEU A 52 -25.10 -0.31 3.28
CA LEU A 52 -24.45 -1.55 3.73
C LEU A 52 -23.18 -1.89 2.94
N ARG A 53 -23.26 -1.74 1.62
CA ARG A 53 -22.13 -1.99 0.73
C ARG A 53 -20.98 -1.02 0.99
N MET A 54 -21.29 0.26 1.18
CA MET A 54 -20.32 1.31 1.50
C MET A 54 -19.71 1.13 2.89
N LEU A 55 -20.49 0.73 3.90
CA LEU A 55 -19.98 0.34 5.23
C LEU A 55 -19.03 -0.83 5.11
N GLY A 56 -19.43 -1.88 4.39
CA GLY A 56 -18.59 -3.03 4.11
C GLY A 56 -17.25 -2.63 3.49
N HIS A 57 -17.26 -1.73 2.51
CA HIS A 57 -16.04 -1.22 1.89
C HIS A 57 -15.18 -0.40 2.87
N GLY A 58 -15.76 0.59 3.56
CA GLY A 58 -15.03 1.43 4.51
C GLY A 58 -14.40 0.62 5.65
N LEU A 59 -15.17 -0.27 6.26
CA LEU A 59 -14.70 -1.15 7.34
C LEU A 59 -13.57 -2.09 6.86
N MET A 60 -13.60 -2.55 5.61
CA MET A 60 -12.47 -3.32 5.04
C MET A 60 -11.20 -2.48 4.87
N MET A 61 -11.32 -1.16 4.73
CA MET A 61 -10.17 -0.27 4.57
C MET A 61 -9.49 0.10 5.90
N ILE A 62 -10.24 0.06 7.01
CA ILE A 62 -9.71 0.24 8.38
C ILE A 62 -9.50 -1.08 9.14
N ASP A 63 -9.42 -2.18 8.40
CA ASP A 63 -9.17 -3.54 8.91
C ASP A 63 -10.20 -4.10 9.91
N VAL A 64 -11.41 -3.55 9.95
CA VAL A 64 -12.56 -4.09 10.72
C VAL A 64 -13.25 -5.18 9.90
N ARG A 65 -12.52 -6.28 9.71
CA ARG A 65 -12.80 -7.38 8.76
C ARG A 65 -14.15 -8.06 8.96
N ASP A 66 -14.44 -8.49 10.19
CA ASP A 66 -15.63 -9.31 10.45
C ASP A 66 -16.92 -8.51 10.26
N GLU A 67 -16.93 -7.26 10.71
CA GLU A 67 -18.09 -6.39 10.55
C GLU A 67 -18.32 -6.06 9.07
N ALA A 68 -17.25 -5.79 8.33
CA ALA A 68 -17.34 -5.59 6.89
C ALA A 68 -17.99 -6.78 6.17
N ILE A 69 -17.52 -8.00 6.45
CA ILE A 69 -18.08 -9.24 5.88
C ILE A 69 -19.54 -9.42 6.30
N ARG A 70 -19.91 -9.09 7.54
CA ARG A 70 -21.32 -9.14 8.01
C ARG A 70 -22.21 -8.20 7.21
N HIS A 71 -21.82 -6.93 7.02
CA HIS A 71 -22.60 -5.95 6.26
C HIS A 71 -22.75 -6.36 4.78
N LEU A 72 -21.66 -6.79 4.14
CA LEU A 72 -21.68 -7.27 2.75
C LEU A 72 -22.54 -8.53 2.58
N SER A 73 -22.43 -9.49 3.52
CA SER A 73 -23.25 -10.70 3.51
C SER A 73 -24.73 -10.39 3.72
N PHE A 74 -25.06 -9.42 4.57
CA PHE A 74 -26.44 -8.99 4.77
C PHE A 74 -26.99 -8.27 3.54
N ALA A 75 -26.22 -7.36 2.93
CA ALA A 75 -26.56 -6.73 1.66
C ALA A 75 -26.87 -7.78 0.57
N LEU A 76 -26.02 -8.81 0.47
CA LEU A 76 -26.19 -9.87 -0.52
C LEU A 76 -27.46 -10.69 -0.27
N LYS A 77 -27.82 -10.95 0.99
CA LYS A 77 -29.12 -11.59 1.33
C LYS A 77 -30.32 -10.76 0.89
N LEU A 78 -30.22 -9.42 0.96
CA LEU A 78 -31.27 -8.52 0.51
C LEU A 78 -31.38 -8.45 -1.02
N GLN A 79 -30.27 -8.58 -1.73
CA GLN A 79 -30.23 -8.61 -3.20
C GLN A 79 -29.36 -9.77 -3.74
N PRO A 80 -29.87 -11.02 -3.75
CA PRO A 80 -29.08 -12.21 -4.09
C PRO A 80 -28.60 -12.30 -5.54
N ARG A 81 -29.12 -11.42 -6.43
CA ARG A 81 -28.72 -11.32 -7.84
C ARG A 81 -27.83 -10.11 -8.14
N ASN A 82 -27.43 -9.35 -7.12
CA ASN A 82 -26.54 -8.21 -7.30
C ASN A 82 -25.09 -8.69 -7.41
N THR A 83 -24.55 -8.71 -8.64
CA THR A 83 -23.20 -9.19 -8.93
C THR A 83 -22.12 -8.36 -8.21
N ASP A 84 -22.31 -7.05 -8.05
CA ASP A 84 -21.32 -6.19 -7.37
C ASP A 84 -21.11 -6.61 -5.91
N LEU A 85 -22.16 -7.08 -5.23
CA LEU A 85 -22.05 -7.57 -3.85
C LEU A 85 -21.27 -8.89 -3.76
N TYR A 86 -21.40 -9.79 -4.72
CA TYR A 86 -20.54 -10.98 -4.79
C TYR A 86 -19.07 -10.58 -5.00
N VAL A 87 -18.81 -9.60 -5.87
CA VAL A 87 -17.45 -9.10 -6.12
C VAL A 87 -16.84 -8.51 -4.84
N ASP A 88 -17.56 -7.61 -4.16
CA ASP A 88 -17.07 -6.95 -2.97
C ASP A 88 -16.87 -7.94 -1.80
N LEU A 89 -17.80 -8.90 -1.64
CA LEU A 89 -17.68 -9.94 -0.63
C LEU A 89 -16.52 -10.92 -0.92
N ALA A 90 -16.30 -11.30 -2.19
CA ALA A 90 -15.16 -12.12 -2.57
C ALA A 90 -13.84 -11.39 -2.33
N ALA A 91 -13.78 -10.08 -2.61
CA ALA A 91 -12.61 -9.26 -2.31
C ALA A 91 -12.34 -9.18 -0.80
N ALA A 92 -13.38 -9.06 0.03
CA ALA A 92 -13.27 -9.10 1.49
C ALA A 92 -12.77 -10.48 1.98
N TYR A 93 -13.31 -11.58 1.46
CA TYR A 93 -12.81 -12.93 1.78
C TYR A 93 -11.35 -13.12 1.37
N ARG A 94 -10.93 -12.60 0.21
CA ARG A 94 -9.52 -12.66 -0.21
C ARG A 94 -8.60 -11.90 0.75
N ARG A 95 -9.00 -10.70 1.19
CA ARG A 95 -8.21 -9.89 2.15
C ARG A 95 -8.13 -10.53 3.55
N THR A 96 -9.07 -11.41 3.87
CA THR A 96 -9.12 -12.13 5.16
C THR A 96 -8.64 -13.57 5.06
N ASP A 97 -7.92 -13.91 3.97
CA ASP A 97 -7.38 -15.24 3.68
C ASP A 97 -8.42 -16.38 3.70
N GLN A 98 -9.71 -16.06 3.50
CA GLN A 98 -10.81 -17.02 3.39
C GLN A 98 -10.98 -17.50 1.94
N LEU A 99 -9.92 -18.07 1.40
CA LEU A 99 -9.72 -18.30 -0.04
C LEU A 99 -10.81 -19.16 -0.67
N ARG A 100 -11.21 -20.24 0.00
CA ARG A 100 -12.28 -21.12 -0.48
C ARG A 100 -13.60 -20.36 -0.64
N LYS A 101 -13.94 -19.50 0.33
CA LYS A 101 -15.15 -18.67 0.27
C LYS A 101 -15.04 -17.61 -0.82
N ALA A 102 -13.86 -17.01 -0.99
CA ALA A 102 -13.59 -16.04 -2.05
C ALA A 102 -13.82 -16.67 -3.44
N HIS A 103 -13.26 -17.86 -3.70
CA HIS A 103 -13.46 -18.60 -4.96
C HIS A 103 -14.93 -18.93 -5.20
N GLN A 104 -15.60 -19.53 -4.22
CA GLN A 104 -17.02 -19.88 -4.35
C GLN A 104 -17.89 -18.64 -4.63
N THR A 105 -17.60 -17.52 -3.95
CA THR A 105 -18.38 -16.28 -4.05
C THR A 105 -18.16 -15.61 -5.40
N ILE A 106 -16.91 -15.53 -5.89
CA ILE A 106 -16.63 -14.91 -7.19
C ILE A 106 -17.12 -15.75 -8.37
N ASP A 107 -17.11 -17.08 -8.23
CA ASP A 107 -17.68 -17.97 -9.25
C ASP A 107 -19.19 -17.79 -9.39
N GLN A 108 -19.92 -17.45 -8.31
CA GLN A 108 -21.33 -17.07 -8.42
C GLN A 108 -21.52 -15.74 -9.16
N ALA A 109 -20.63 -14.76 -8.96
CA ALA A 109 -20.66 -13.51 -9.71
C ALA A 109 -20.54 -13.76 -11.22
N LEU A 110 -19.59 -14.61 -11.62
CA LEU A 110 -19.34 -14.96 -13.02
C LEU A 110 -20.41 -15.88 -13.63
N LYS A 111 -21.11 -16.68 -12.82
CA LYS A 111 -22.32 -17.40 -13.27
C LYS A 111 -23.47 -16.45 -13.60
N LEU A 112 -23.67 -15.41 -12.79
CA LEU A 112 -24.73 -14.43 -13.02
C LEU A 112 -24.44 -13.52 -14.22
N ARG A 113 -23.18 -13.09 -14.36
CA ARG A 113 -22.71 -12.28 -15.48
C ARG A 113 -21.36 -12.81 -15.97
N PRO A 114 -21.36 -13.73 -16.95
CA PRO A 114 -20.13 -14.13 -17.63
C PRO A 114 -19.43 -12.89 -18.20
N ASN A 115 -18.10 -12.80 -18.01
CA ASN A 115 -17.25 -11.68 -18.45
C ASN A 115 -17.45 -10.33 -17.75
N TYR A 116 -18.19 -10.26 -16.63
CA TYR A 116 -18.29 -8.99 -15.90
C TYR A 116 -16.90 -8.49 -15.45
N PRO A 117 -16.42 -7.31 -15.93
CA PRO A 117 -15.02 -6.88 -15.76
C PRO A 117 -14.52 -6.91 -14.32
N ARG A 118 -15.30 -6.36 -13.37
CA ARG A 118 -14.93 -6.36 -11.95
C ARG A 118 -14.84 -7.76 -11.36
N ALA A 119 -15.66 -8.71 -11.82
CA ALA A 119 -15.61 -10.09 -11.35
C ALA A 119 -14.42 -10.86 -11.92
N VAL A 120 -14.15 -10.69 -13.22
CA VAL A 120 -12.97 -11.27 -13.88
C VAL A 120 -11.69 -10.77 -13.22
N MET A 121 -11.56 -9.46 -13.03
CA MET A 121 -10.41 -8.85 -12.34
C MET A 121 -10.25 -9.38 -10.91
N THR A 122 -11.34 -9.51 -10.16
CA THR A 122 -11.28 -10.02 -8.78
C THR A 122 -10.87 -11.49 -8.74
N LYS A 123 -11.36 -12.32 -9.67
CA LYS A 123 -10.94 -13.72 -9.81
C LYS A 123 -9.48 -13.83 -10.25
N ALA A 124 -9.02 -12.99 -11.18
CA ALA A 124 -7.63 -12.95 -11.61
C ALA A 124 -6.68 -12.59 -10.45
N ARG A 125 -7.01 -11.56 -9.67
CA ARG A 125 -6.25 -11.18 -8.46
C ARG A 125 -6.24 -12.29 -7.40
N LEU A 126 -7.36 -13.00 -7.26
CA LEU A 126 -7.45 -14.17 -6.39
C LEU A 126 -6.57 -15.32 -6.91
N LEU A 127 -6.50 -15.56 -8.21
CA LEU A 127 -5.61 -16.57 -8.79
C LEU A 127 -4.13 -16.20 -8.63
N GLN A 128 -3.77 -14.93 -8.84
CA GLN A 128 -2.40 -14.43 -8.62
C GLN A 128 -1.94 -14.60 -7.18
N SER A 129 -2.80 -14.32 -6.18
CA SER A 129 -2.41 -14.46 -4.77
C SER A 129 -2.12 -15.90 -4.33
N HIS A 130 -2.53 -16.91 -5.10
CA HIS A 130 -2.28 -18.34 -4.82
C HIS A 130 -1.26 -18.97 -5.76
N GLY A 131 -0.52 -18.17 -6.54
CA GLY A 131 0.49 -18.67 -7.48
C GLY A 131 -0.09 -19.26 -8.78
N SER A 132 -1.39 -19.12 -9.02
CA SER A 132 -2.06 -19.56 -10.26
C SER A 132 -2.08 -18.47 -11.33
N SER A 133 -0.99 -17.71 -11.48
CA SER A 133 -0.90 -16.55 -12.40
C SER A 133 -1.20 -16.92 -13.86
N GLN A 134 -0.85 -18.14 -14.31
CA GLN A 134 -1.16 -18.56 -15.69
C GLN A 134 -2.67 -18.65 -15.92
N GLN A 135 -3.42 -19.20 -14.96
CA GLN A 135 -4.88 -19.26 -15.05
C GLN A 135 -5.50 -17.85 -15.01
N ALA A 136 -4.90 -16.93 -14.26
CA ALA A 136 -5.32 -15.53 -14.25
C ALA A 136 -5.14 -14.88 -15.63
N TYR A 137 -3.98 -15.11 -16.27
CA TYR A 137 -3.67 -14.63 -17.61
C TYR A 137 -4.67 -15.17 -18.65
N GLU A 138 -4.88 -16.49 -18.72
CA GLU A 138 -5.82 -17.07 -19.69
C GLU A 138 -7.26 -16.56 -19.49
N LEU A 139 -7.71 -16.45 -18.23
CA LEU A 139 -9.04 -15.93 -17.90
C LEU A 139 -9.21 -14.48 -18.36
N VAL A 140 -8.24 -13.62 -18.06
CA VAL A 140 -8.30 -12.20 -18.42
C VAL A 140 -8.17 -12.02 -19.92
N LYS A 141 -7.27 -12.75 -20.58
CA LYS A 141 -7.08 -12.71 -22.03
C LYS A 141 -8.38 -13.06 -22.77
N ALA A 142 -9.02 -14.16 -22.39
CA ALA A 142 -10.30 -14.58 -22.98
C ALA A 142 -11.42 -13.54 -22.75
N ALA A 143 -11.40 -12.80 -21.63
CA ALA A 143 -12.34 -11.72 -21.38
C ALA A 143 -12.05 -10.49 -22.24
N VAL A 144 -10.78 -10.09 -22.39
CA VAL A 144 -10.34 -8.97 -23.25
C VAL A 144 -10.63 -9.22 -24.73
N GLU A 145 -10.50 -10.48 -25.18
CA GLU A 145 -10.84 -10.89 -26.55
C GLU A 145 -12.34 -10.73 -26.86
N GLN A 146 -13.20 -10.81 -25.85
CA GLN A 146 -14.65 -10.62 -25.98
C GLN A 146 -15.06 -9.16 -25.79
N GLU A 147 -14.52 -8.47 -24.79
CA GLU A 147 -14.83 -7.08 -24.46
C GLU A 147 -13.57 -6.34 -24.01
N ARG A 148 -13.20 -5.28 -24.74
CA ARG A 148 -12.05 -4.44 -24.43
C ARG A 148 -12.40 -3.32 -23.46
N SER A 149 -12.93 -3.68 -22.29
CA SER A 149 -13.21 -2.71 -21.24
C SER A 149 -11.90 -2.15 -20.65
N PRO A 150 -11.82 -0.85 -20.31
CA PRO A 150 -10.64 -0.26 -19.69
C PRO A 150 -10.18 -0.98 -18.40
N GLU A 151 -11.11 -1.48 -17.59
CA GLU A 151 -10.81 -2.24 -16.37
C GLU A 151 -10.12 -3.59 -16.67
N LEU A 152 -10.60 -4.30 -17.70
CA LEU A 152 -9.99 -5.55 -18.13
C LEU A 152 -8.58 -5.31 -18.70
N LEU A 153 -8.41 -4.24 -19.48
CA LEU A 153 -7.10 -3.87 -20.03
C LEU A 153 -6.07 -3.55 -18.96
N GLY A 154 -6.49 -2.92 -17.84
CA GLY A 154 -5.60 -2.65 -16.71
C GLY A 154 -4.99 -3.92 -16.10
N ILE A 155 -5.82 -4.91 -15.76
CA ILE A 155 -5.33 -6.19 -15.22
C ILE A 155 -4.60 -7.02 -16.29
N PHE A 156 -5.02 -6.95 -17.55
CA PHE A 156 -4.35 -7.63 -18.66
C PHE A 156 -2.94 -7.11 -18.86
N GLY A 157 -2.74 -5.78 -18.84
CA GLY A 157 -1.41 -5.17 -18.94
C GLY A 157 -0.49 -5.57 -17.78
N GLN A 158 -1.01 -5.63 -16.55
CA GLN A 158 -0.24 -6.11 -15.39
C GLN A 158 0.23 -7.56 -15.57
N LEU A 159 -0.66 -8.45 -16.02
CA LEU A 159 -0.33 -9.85 -16.30
C LEU A 159 0.64 -9.98 -17.49
N CYS A 160 0.45 -9.20 -18.56
CA CYS A 160 1.38 -9.18 -19.70
C CYS A 160 2.79 -8.79 -19.27
N ARG A 161 2.94 -7.82 -18.36
CA ARG A 161 4.25 -7.47 -17.79
C ARG A 161 4.85 -8.63 -16.97
N GLU A 162 4.05 -9.32 -16.16
CA GLU A 162 4.49 -10.49 -15.38
C GLU A 162 5.02 -11.62 -16.29
N PHE A 163 4.35 -11.87 -17.41
CA PHE A 163 4.70 -12.93 -18.37
C PHE A 163 5.66 -12.49 -19.50
N LYS A 164 6.17 -11.25 -19.48
CA LYS A 164 7.00 -10.66 -20.55
C LYS A 164 6.32 -10.71 -21.94
N ARG A 165 5.02 -10.41 -21.98
CA ARG A 165 4.15 -10.36 -23.16
C ARG A 165 3.63 -8.95 -23.42
N GLN A 166 4.48 -7.94 -23.24
CA GLN A 166 4.08 -6.53 -23.24
C GLN A 166 3.39 -6.10 -24.54
N GLY A 167 3.86 -6.59 -25.69
CA GLY A 167 3.31 -6.26 -27.00
C GLY A 167 1.82 -6.59 -27.18
N GLU A 168 1.26 -7.50 -26.37
CA GLU A 168 -0.17 -7.84 -26.44
C GLU A 168 -1.08 -6.78 -25.82
N ALA A 169 -0.57 -6.01 -24.86
CA ALA A 169 -1.38 -5.05 -24.11
C ALA A 169 -1.11 -3.59 -24.52
N ILE A 170 0.12 -3.25 -24.92
CA ILE A 170 0.54 -1.86 -25.18
C ILE A 170 -0.41 -1.16 -26.16
N ASP A 171 -0.63 -1.74 -27.34
CA ASP A 171 -1.44 -1.07 -28.38
C ASP A 171 -2.93 -1.03 -28.02
N LEU A 172 -3.43 -2.05 -27.31
CA LEU A 172 -4.80 -2.07 -26.82
C LEU A 172 -5.05 -0.96 -25.79
N ILE A 173 -4.11 -0.75 -24.86
CA ILE A 173 -4.21 0.29 -23.83
C ILE A 173 -4.04 1.68 -24.46
N ARG A 174 -3.08 1.85 -25.39
CA ARG A 174 -2.92 3.10 -26.16
C ARG A 174 -4.21 3.49 -26.87
N GLU A 175 -4.87 2.54 -27.53
CA GLU A 175 -6.14 2.79 -28.23
C GLU A 175 -7.27 3.14 -27.24
N SER A 176 -7.36 2.40 -26.13
CA SER A 176 -8.36 2.67 -25.08
C SER A 176 -8.23 4.09 -24.52
N LEU A 177 -7.00 4.57 -24.29
CA LEU A 177 -6.72 5.91 -23.77
C LEU A 177 -7.14 7.06 -24.71
N LYS A 178 -7.31 6.81 -26.02
CA LYS A 178 -7.82 7.80 -26.98
C LYS A 178 -9.30 8.11 -26.78
N THR A 179 -10.06 7.22 -26.14
CA THR A 179 -11.49 7.44 -25.89
C THR A 179 -11.65 8.53 -24.84
N PRO A 180 -12.34 9.66 -25.10
CA PRO A 180 -12.36 10.81 -24.19
C PRO A 180 -13.15 10.56 -22.89
N ASN A 181 -14.22 9.75 -22.95
CA ASN A 181 -15.23 9.68 -21.89
C ASN A 181 -15.25 8.33 -21.16
N PHE A 182 -14.21 8.03 -20.38
CA PHE A 182 -14.28 7.00 -19.35
C PHE A 182 -13.73 7.51 -18.02
N GLU A 183 -14.03 6.79 -16.94
CA GLU A 183 -13.80 7.24 -15.56
C GLU A 183 -12.36 7.72 -15.34
N ARG A 184 -12.20 8.90 -14.71
CA ARG A 184 -10.91 9.54 -14.43
C ARG A 184 -9.94 8.58 -13.74
N SER A 185 -10.43 7.82 -12.76
CA SER A 185 -9.67 6.84 -11.98
C SER A 185 -9.13 5.70 -12.85
N ILE A 186 -9.94 5.19 -13.77
CA ILE A 186 -9.56 4.09 -14.68
C ILE A 186 -8.58 4.59 -15.74
N ARG A 187 -8.75 5.83 -16.23
CA ARG A 187 -7.78 6.47 -17.13
C ARG A 187 -6.42 6.58 -16.46
N GLN A 188 -6.40 7.03 -15.20
CA GLN A 188 -5.18 7.09 -14.41
C GLN A 188 -4.55 5.70 -14.27
N ASP A 189 -5.32 4.67 -13.91
CA ASP A 189 -4.80 3.29 -13.83
C ASP A 189 -4.15 2.82 -15.13
N LEU A 190 -4.81 3.05 -16.27
CA LEU A 190 -4.28 2.67 -17.57
C LEU A 190 -3.00 3.41 -17.95
N LEU A 191 -2.87 4.69 -17.58
CA LEU A 191 -1.64 5.46 -17.79
C LEU A 191 -0.46 4.84 -17.02
N PHE A 192 -0.64 4.48 -15.74
CA PHE A 192 0.41 3.83 -14.96
C PHE A 192 0.74 2.42 -15.50
N VAL A 193 -0.27 1.64 -15.88
CA VAL A 193 -0.05 0.31 -16.47
C VAL A 193 0.71 0.42 -17.79
N LEU A 194 0.33 1.35 -18.67
CA LEU A 194 1.02 1.59 -19.93
C LEU A 194 2.46 2.08 -19.70
N GLY A 195 2.66 3.03 -18.79
CA GLY A 195 3.98 3.51 -18.42
C GLY A 195 4.90 2.38 -17.96
N HIS A 196 4.40 1.46 -17.13
CA HIS A 196 5.15 0.28 -16.72
C HIS A 196 5.42 -0.73 -17.83
N LEU A 197 4.52 -0.89 -18.79
CA LEU A 197 4.74 -1.75 -19.95
C LEU A 197 5.84 -1.17 -20.85
N LEU A 198 5.75 0.12 -21.16
CA LEU A 198 6.71 0.86 -22.00
C LEU A 198 8.10 0.89 -21.39
N ASP A 199 8.20 1.19 -20.09
CA ASP A 199 9.43 1.09 -19.32
C ASP A 199 10.10 -0.28 -19.46
N SER A 200 9.32 -1.36 -19.38
CA SER A 200 9.87 -2.72 -19.46
C SER A 200 10.32 -3.15 -20.86
N VAL A 201 10.00 -2.38 -21.90
CA VAL A 201 10.49 -2.58 -23.28
C VAL A 201 11.49 -1.51 -23.72
N GLY A 202 11.89 -0.60 -22.82
CA GLY A 202 12.90 0.43 -23.08
C GLY A 202 12.36 1.71 -23.72
N GLU A 203 11.04 1.87 -23.84
CA GLU A 203 10.40 3.06 -24.40
C GLU A 203 10.24 4.14 -23.33
N TYR A 204 11.37 4.64 -22.81
CA TYR A 204 11.41 5.45 -21.59
C TYR A 204 10.71 6.81 -21.69
N ASP A 205 10.65 7.41 -22.89
CA ASP A 205 10.03 8.73 -23.09
C ASP A 205 8.53 8.69 -22.98
N GLU A 206 7.92 7.77 -23.71
CA GLU A 206 6.50 7.57 -23.66
C GLU A 206 6.10 7.00 -22.29
N ALA A 207 6.95 6.17 -21.67
CA ALA A 207 6.74 5.72 -20.31
C ALA A 207 6.66 6.91 -19.33
N PHE A 208 7.62 7.85 -19.39
CA PHE A 208 7.61 9.03 -18.53
C PHE A 208 6.39 9.92 -18.77
N ASP A 209 6.03 10.16 -20.04
CA ASP A 209 4.82 10.91 -20.40
C ASP A 209 3.54 10.28 -19.81
N CYS A 210 3.45 8.94 -19.82
CA CYS A 210 2.35 8.23 -19.19
C CYS A 210 2.31 8.47 -17.67
N PHE A 211 3.45 8.36 -16.98
CA PHE A 211 3.52 8.63 -15.54
C PHE A 211 3.19 10.09 -15.22
N ALA A 212 3.71 11.04 -15.99
CA ALA A 212 3.43 12.46 -15.82
C ALA A 212 1.95 12.80 -15.98
N LYS A 213 1.32 12.28 -17.05
CA LYS A 213 -0.13 12.43 -17.27
C LYS A 213 -0.93 11.79 -16.15
N GLY A 214 -0.54 10.60 -15.69
CA GLY A 214 -1.21 9.89 -14.60
C GLY A 214 -1.13 10.64 -13.27
N ASN A 215 0.04 11.17 -12.93
CA ASN A 215 0.26 11.95 -11.72
C ASN A 215 -0.45 13.32 -11.75
N ALA A 216 -0.51 13.99 -12.91
CA ALA A 216 -1.28 15.22 -13.07
C ALA A 216 -2.78 15.04 -12.78
N MET A 217 -3.31 13.82 -12.88
CA MET A 217 -4.69 13.50 -12.48
C MET A 217 -4.90 13.42 -10.95
N SER A 218 -3.87 13.67 -10.15
CA SER A 218 -3.94 13.74 -8.69
C SER A 218 -3.21 14.96 -8.13
N ALA A 219 -3.06 16.00 -8.94
CA ALA A 219 -2.40 17.25 -8.54
C ALA A 219 -3.08 17.96 -7.35
N GLU A 220 -4.35 17.62 -7.06
CA GLU A 220 -5.08 18.11 -5.91
C GLU A 220 -4.73 17.42 -4.58
N TYR A 221 -3.94 16.34 -4.60
CA TYR A 221 -3.56 15.64 -3.38
C TYR A 221 -2.79 16.56 -2.44
N PRO A 222 -2.96 16.39 -1.11
CA PRO A 222 -2.30 17.25 -0.15
C PRO A 222 -0.80 17.18 -0.35
N LYS A 223 -0.21 18.37 -0.50
CA LYS A 223 1.24 18.55 -0.58
C LYS A 223 1.87 18.16 0.76
N PRO A 224 3.12 17.69 0.76
CA PRO A 224 3.77 17.25 1.99
C PRO A 224 3.72 18.37 3.04
N ASN A 225 3.19 18.03 4.21
CA ASN A 225 3.41 18.82 5.40
C ASN A 225 4.56 18.14 6.16
N LEU A 226 5.79 18.58 5.88
CA LEU A 226 7.00 18.00 6.46
C LEU A 226 7.04 18.19 7.98
N ASP A 227 6.27 19.14 8.51
CA ASP A 227 6.36 19.61 9.88
C ASP A 227 5.13 19.24 10.73
N LYS A 228 5.45 18.44 11.77
CA LYS A 228 4.95 18.53 13.15
C LYS A 228 5.45 17.36 14.00
N TRP A 229 5.63 16.17 13.41
CA TRP A 229 5.90 14.94 14.18
C TRP A 229 7.37 14.75 14.55
N SER A 230 8.29 14.92 13.61
CA SER A 230 9.73 14.84 13.86
C SER A 230 10.24 16.02 14.68
N GLU A 231 9.70 17.22 14.44
CA GLU A 231 10.00 18.43 15.22
C GLU A 231 9.61 18.26 16.70
N ARG A 232 8.57 17.49 16.99
CA ARG A 232 8.15 17.19 18.37
C ARG A 232 9.15 16.31 19.12
N TRP A 233 9.93 15.48 18.44
CA TRP A 233 10.98 14.67 19.05
C TRP A 233 12.30 15.44 19.13
N THR A 234 12.29 16.60 19.79
CA THR A 234 13.53 17.27 20.21
C THR A 234 14.29 16.40 21.22
N LYS A 235 15.57 16.67 21.43
CA LYS A 235 16.36 15.98 22.46
C LYS A 235 15.73 16.10 23.84
N GLU A 236 15.27 17.30 24.20
CA GLU A 236 14.57 17.57 25.46
C GLU A 236 13.29 16.74 25.59
N ASN A 237 12.43 16.75 24.57
CA ASN A 237 11.19 15.98 24.59
C ASN A 237 11.45 14.47 24.63
N TYR A 238 12.45 14.00 23.89
CA TYR A 238 12.84 12.60 23.95
C TYR A 238 13.28 12.23 25.37
N GLU A 239 14.15 13.02 25.99
CA GLU A 239 14.64 12.78 27.36
C GLU A 239 13.53 12.84 28.42
N THR A 240 12.50 13.67 28.26
CA THR A 240 11.38 13.77 29.20
C THR A 240 10.35 12.65 29.09
N VAL A 241 10.13 12.09 27.89
CA VAL A 241 9.17 10.99 27.71
C VAL A 241 9.69 9.73 28.40
N PRO A 242 8.98 9.17 29.39
CA PRO A 242 9.42 7.97 30.09
C PRO A 242 9.51 6.76 29.15
N GLU A 243 10.49 5.91 29.39
CA GLU A 243 10.56 4.59 28.78
C GLU A 243 9.47 3.68 29.38
N SER A 244 8.89 2.76 28.60
CA SER A 244 7.94 1.74 29.05
C SER A 244 8.63 0.61 29.83
N ASP A 245 7.87 -0.19 30.59
CA ASP A 245 8.33 -1.47 31.18
C ASP A 245 8.05 -2.67 30.25
N ILE A 246 7.44 -2.44 29.08
CA ILE A 246 7.05 -3.50 28.15
C ILE A 246 8.25 -3.98 27.33
N ASP A 247 8.57 -5.27 27.41
CA ASP A 247 9.64 -5.88 26.60
C ASP A 247 9.27 -5.91 25.11
N GLY A 248 9.93 -5.05 24.34
CA GLY A 248 9.80 -4.94 22.89
C GLY A 248 10.74 -5.86 22.11
N SER A 249 11.52 -6.74 22.76
CA SER A 249 12.56 -7.56 22.10
C SER A 249 12.04 -8.47 20.99
N ARG A 250 10.74 -8.80 20.95
CA ARG A 250 10.16 -9.55 19.84
C ARG A 250 9.97 -8.71 18.57
N CYS A 251 9.94 -7.38 18.68
CA CYS A 251 9.59 -6.48 17.60
C CYS A 251 10.80 -6.13 16.71
N VAL A 252 10.61 -6.17 15.40
CA VAL A 252 11.56 -5.65 14.41
C VAL A 252 10.81 -4.66 13.52
N PHE A 253 11.20 -3.39 13.54
CA PHE A 253 10.62 -2.37 12.69
C PHE A 253 11.49 -2.14 11.47
N ILE A 254 10.88 -2.16 10.28
CA ILE A 254 11.58 -1.93 9.01
C ILE A 254 11.06 -0.62 8.42
N VAL A 255 11.90 0.41 8.46
CA VAL A 255 11.53 1.80 8.17
C VAL A 255 12.35 2.38 7.02
N GLY A 256 11.90 3.50 6.48
CA GLY A 256 12.57 4.23 5.40
C GLY A 256 11.57 4.85 4.43
N MET A 257 12.04 5.44 3.34
CA MET A 257 11.15 5.91 2.29
C MET A 257 10.40 4.75 1.61
N PRO A 258 9.14 4.93 1.17
CA PRO A 258 8.52 3.96 0.27
C PRO A 258 9.46 3.67 -0.92
N ARG A 259 9.50 2.40 -1.37
CA ARG A 259 10.38 1.95 -2.46
C ARG A 259 11.90 1.98 -2.16
N SER A 260 12.32 2.17 -0.91
CA SER A 260 13.74 2.08 -0.52
C SER A 260 14.27 0.66 -0.26
N GLY A 261 13.41 -0.37 -0.40
CA GLY A 261 13.79 -1.78 -0.17
C GLY A 261 13.18 -2.42 1.07
N THR A 262 12.34 -1.70 1.82
CA THR A 262 11.68 -2.20 3.05
C THR A 262 10.99 -3.56 2.88
N THR A 263 10.24 -3.78 1.79
CA THR A 263 9.62 -5.08 1.52
C THR A 263 10.64 -6.19 1.31
N LEU A 264 11.74 -5.92 0.60
CA LEU A 264 12.77 -6.92 0.37
C LEU A 264 13.40 -7.34 1.69
N THR A 265 13.75 -6.36 2.53
CA THR A 265 14.29 -6.57 3.89
C THR A 265 13.35 -7.42 4.74
N GLU A 266 12.05 -7.11 4.74
CA GLU A 266 11.05 -7.90 5.47
C GLU A 266 11.01 -9.34 4.97
N GLN A 267 10.97 -9.56 3.65
CA GLN A 267 10.89 -10.91 3.10
C GLN A 267 12.13 -11.76 3.40
N ILE A 268 13.31 -11.15 3.39
CA ILE A 268 14.56 -11.80 3.79
C ILE A 268 14.45 -12.29 5.24
N ILE A 269 14.08 -11.42 6.17
CA ILE A 269 14.05 -11.75 7.60
C ILE A 269 12.90 -12.71 7.90
N ALA A 270 11.70 -12.44 7.40
CA ALA A 270 10.50 -13.25 7.63
C ALA A 270 10.54 -14.65 6.98
N SER A 271 11.56 -14.92 6.16
CA SER A 271 11.84 -16.27 5.64
C SER A 271 12.63 -17.13 6.64
N HIS A 272 13.23 -16.53 7.67
CA HIS A 272 13.89 -17.26 8.75
C HIS A 272 12.85 -18.07 9.56
N PRO A 273 13.15 -19.33 9.96
CA PRO A 273 12.18 -20.19 10.66
C PRO A 273 11.69 -19.64 12.01
N ASN A 274 12.51 -18.82 12.68
CA ASN A 274 12.18 -18.14 13.94
C ASN A 274 11.73 -16.68 13.74
N ALA A 275 11.30 -16.30 12.54
CA ALA A 275 10.81 -14.95 12.26
C ALA A 275 9.47 -14.95 11.52
N ASP A 276 8.71 -13.88 11.68
CA ASP A 276 7.51 -13.62 10.89
C ASP A 276 7.46 -12.18 10.39
N GLY A 277 6.61 -11.92 9.40
CA GLY A 277 6.41 -10.59 8.81
C GLY A 277 4.92 -10.28 8.68
N ILE A 278 4.50 -9.16 9.24
CA ILE A 278 3.08 -8.78 9.34
C ILE A 278 2.67 -7.73 8.31
N GLY A 279 3.60 -7.27 7.47
CA GLY A 279 3.38 -6.22 6.50
C GLY A 279 3.32 -4.84 7.14
N GLU A 280 2.39 -4.00 6.66
CA GLU A 280 2.23 -2.61 7.07
C GLU A 280 1.20 -2.50 8.20
N ALA A 281 1.64 -2.41 9.46
CA ALA A 281 0.75 -2.17 10.58
C ALA A 281 0.56 -0.67 10.87
N ASP A 282 -0.69 -0.25 11.08
CA ASP A 282 -1.06 1.14 11.40
C ASP A 282 -1.09 1.43 12.92
N THR A 283 -0.69 0.45 13.74
CA THR A 283 -0.95 0.47 15.19
C THR A 283 -0.16 1.56 15.91
N ILE A 284 1.11 1.77 15.55
CA ILE A 284 1.93 2.84 16.15
C ILE A 284 1.31 4.21 15.90
N ASP A 285 0.85 4.45 14.66
CA ASP A 285 0.22 5.71 14.25
C ASP A 285 -1.00 6.06 15.11
N LYS A 286 -1.81 5.07 15.49
CA LYS A 286 -2.98 5.24 16.37
C LYS A 286 -2.61 5.74 17.78
N TYR A 287 -1.43 5.38 18.28
CA TYR A 287 -0.96 5.81 19.59
C TYR A 287 -0.26 7.18 19.54
N THR A 288 0.25 7.60 18.39
CA THR A 288 1.11 8.80 18.30
C THR A 288 0.41 10.01 17.67
N ARG A 289 -0.36 9.83 16.59
CA ARG A 289 -0.83 10.90 15.68
C ARG A 289 -1.74 11.97 16.33
N HIS A 290 -2.31 11.72 17.50
CA HIS A 290 -3.23 12.67 18.13
C HIS A 290 -2.90 12.92 19.61
N ARG A 291 -1.64 12.78 19.99
CA ARG A 291 -1.20 12.96 21.37
C ARG A 291 -0.12 14.01 21.50
N GLU A 292 -0.08 14.73 22.60
CA GLU A 292 0.97 15.70 22.95
C GLU A 292 2.03 15.10 23.90
N ILE A 293 3.25 15.68 23.98
CA ILE A 293 4.40 15.04 24.70
C ILE A 293 4.04 14.82 26.16
N GLU A 294 3.34 15.78 26.74
CA GLU A 294 2.91 15.82 28.13
C GLU A 294 1.92 14.69 28.45
N GLU A 295 1.21 14.18 27.44
CA GLU A 295 0.28 13.06 27.60
C GLU A 295 0.98 11.70 27.56
N MET A 296 2.26 11.64 27.16
CA MET A 296 3.05 10.40 27.07
C MET A 296 3.59 9.98 28.44
N THR A 297 2.70 9.79 29.41
CA THR A 297 3.06 9.32 30.76
C THR A 297 3.56 7.87 30.74
N LYS A 298 4.21 7.42 31.82
CA LYS A 298 4.69 6.04 31.97
C LYS A 298 3.56 5.02 31.77
N ASP A 299 2.39 5.28 32.35
CA ASP A 299 1.20 4.42 32.22
C ASP A 299 0.74 4.35 30.76
N PHE A 300 0.72 5.48 30.06
CA PHE A 300 0.39 5.52 28.63
C PHE A 300 1.41 4.75 27.78
N MET A 301 2.71 4.90 28.05
CA MET A 301 3.75 4.17 27.33
C MET A 301 3.62 2.66 27.55
N ASN A 302 3.28 2.24 28.77
CA ASN A 302 2.97 0.84 29.08
C ASN A 302 1.71 0.34 28.36
N GLU A 303 0.64 1.15 28.31
CA GLU A 303 -0.58 0.83 27.56
C GLU A 303 -0.29 0.66 26.07
N ALA A 304 0.45 1.61 25.47
CA ALA A 304 0.78 1.58 24.05
C ALA A 304 1.68 0.39 23.68
N GLY A 305 2.72 0.12 24.48
CA GLY A 305 3.58 -1.06 24.31
C GLY A 305 2.79 -2.36 24.39
N ALA A 306 1.97 -2.52 25.44
CA ALA A 306 1.15 -3.72 25.63
C ALA A 306 0.09 -3.89 24.52
N GLY A 307 -0.51 -2.78 24.09
CA GLY A 307 -1.47 -2.75 22.99
C GLY A 307 -0.84 -3.18 21.67
N TYR A 308 0.38 -2.74 21.38
CA TYR A 308 1.13 -3.16 20.21
C TYR A 308 1.47 -4.66 20.25
N LEU A 309 1.96 -5.19 21.38
CA LEU A 309 2.24 -6.62 21.53
C LEU A 309 0.97 -7.48 21.42
N SER A 310 -0.17 -6.99 21.93
CA SER A 310 -1.46 -7.66 21.78
C SER A 310 -1.91 -7.72 20.32
N MET A 311 -1.68 -6.66 19.55
CA MET A 311 -1.88 -6.68 18.10
C MET A 311 -0.99 -7.71 17.43
N LEU A 312 0.32 -7.74 17.74
CA LEU A 312 1.25 -8.73 17.19
C LEU A 312 0.80 -10.16 17.48
N ASP A 313 0.33 -10.44 18.69
CA ASP A 313 -0.17 -11.76 19.08
C ASP A 313 -1.40 -12.21 18.29
N ARG A 314 -2.23 -11.27 17.84
CA ARG A 314 -3.39 -11.56 17.00
C ARG A 314 -3.01 -11.84 15.55
N VAL A 315 -2.03 -11.10 15.01
CA VAL A 315 -1.66 -11.19 13.58
C VAL A 315 -0.54 -12.19 13.31
N SER A 316 0.29 -12.48 14.30
CA SER A 316 1.38 -13.47 14.31
C SER A 316 1.21 -14.42 15.51
N PRO A 317 0.17 -15.27 15.51
CA PRO A 317 -0.16 -16.15 16.64
C PRO A 317 0.87 -17.27 16.85
N ASP A 318 1.72 -17.53 15.85
CA ASP A 318 2.84 -18.47 16.00
C ASP A 318 3.88 -17.90 16.97
N LYS A 319 3.95 -18.50 18.16
CA LYS A 319 4.88 -18.15 19.22
C LYS A 319 6.30 -18.70 19.01
N SER A 320 6.51 -19.53 17.98
CA SER A 320 7.87 -19.96 17.59
C SER A 320 8.67 -18.82 16.96
N ALA A 321 8.00 -17.81 16.40
CA ALA A 321 8.62 -16.60 15.89
C ALA A 321 9.18 -15.74 17.04
N ARG A 322 10.52 -15.76 17.17
CA ARG A 322 11.27 -14.93 18.13
C ARG A 322 11.34 -13.47 17.72
N ARG A 323 11.22 -13.19 16.42
CA ARG A 323 11.21 -11.85 15.85
C ARG A 323 10.02 -11.68 14.92
N VAL A 324 9.30 -10.58 15.05
CA VAL A 324 8.16 -10.25 14.18
C VAL A 324 8.44 -8.91 13.53
N CYS A 325 8.54 -8.93 12.20
CA CYS A 325 8.79 -7.77 11.38
C CYS A 325 7.50 -7.00 11.12
N ASP A 326 7.46 -5.75 11.54
CA ASP A 326 6.50 -4.73 11.10
C ASP A 326 7.20 -3.82 10.09
N LYS A 327 6.78 -3.95 8.84
CA LYS A 327 7.29 -3.18 7.72
C LYS A 327 6.27 -2.12 7.38
N MET A 328 6.37 -0.99 8.06
CA MET A 328 5.67 0.24 7.72
C MET A 328 6.73 1.31 7.44
N PRO A 329 7.00 1.66 6.16
CA PRO A 329 8.10 2.58 5.83
C PRO A 329 8.01 3.89 6.61
N GLU A 330 6.81 4.48 6.69
CA GLU A 330 6.52 5.73 7.38
C GLU A 330 6.67 5.67 8.92
N ASN A 331 6.91 4.49 9.52
CA ASN A 331 7.25 4.42 10.95
C ASN A 331 8.57 5.12 11.28
N TYR A 332 9.35 5.57 10.28
CA TYR A 332 10.48 6.47 10.52
C TYR A 332 10.05 7.75 11.29
N TYR A 333 8.80 8.22 11.14
CA TYR A 333 8.29 9.34 11.93
C TYR A 333 8.16 9.02 13.43
N PHE A 334 8.08 7.74 13.78
CA PHE A 334 7.71 7.27 15.11
C PHE A 334 8.84 6.49 15.80
N CYS A 335 10.05 6.44 15.25
CA CYS A 335 11.16 5.70 15.85
C CYS A 335 11.50 6.17 17.26
N GLY A 336 11.41 7.48 17.55
CA GLY A 336 11.59 8.01 18.91
C GLY A 336 10.54 7.47 19.89
N PHE A 337 9.27 7.41 19.46
CA PHE A 337 8.20 6.80 20.24
C PHE A 337 8.42 5.29 20.43
N ILE A 338 8.73 4.57 19.34
CA ILE A 338 8.95 3.12 19.35
C ILE A 338 10.06 2.75 20.33
N ALA A 339 11.18 3.49 20.31
CA ALA A 339 12.30 3.26 21.22
C ALA A 339 11.90 3.39 22.70
N ARG A 340 10.98 4.30 23.03
CA ARG A 340 10.47 4.49 24.39
C ARG A 340 9.35 3.53 24.76
N ALA A 341 8.44 3.20 23.84
CA ALA A 341 7.26 2.37 24.11
C ALA A 341 7.56 0.86 24.07
N LEU A 342 8.60 0.45 23.35
CA LEU A 342 8.98 -0.95 23.16
C LEU A 342 10.51 -1.13 23.35
N PRO A 343 11.04 -0.92 24.57
CA PRO A 343 12.44 -1.18 24.87
C PRO A 343 12.92 -2.54 24.38
N GLY A 344 14.08 -2.56 23.71
CA GLY A 344 14.65 -3.78 23.13
C GLY A 344 14.16 -4.13 21.71
N ALA A 345 13.16 -3.42 21.17
CA ALA A 345 12.80 -3.52 19.76
C ALA A 345 14.00 -3.17 18.87
N LYS A 346 14.11 -3.84 17.72
CA LYS A 346 15.17 -3.57 16.73
C LYS A 346 14.60 -2.79 15.55
N ILE A 347 15.40 -1.88 15.00
CA ILE A 347 15.00 -1.02 13.88
C ILE A 347 16.00 -1.20 12.74
N ILE A 348 15.49 -1.54 11.55
CA ILE A 348 16.27 -1.57 10.31
C ILE A 348 15.81 -0.42 9.43
N HIS A 349 16.73 0.49 9.15
CA HIS A 349 16.54 1.65 8.30
C HIS A 349 17.00 1.33 6.88
N CYS A 350 16.04 1.22 5.95
CA CYS A 350 16.32 0.89 4.56
C CYS A 350 16.65 2.14 3.75
N LYS A 351 17.87 2.18 3.21
CA LYS A 351 18.40 3.27 2.38
C LYS A 351 18.59 2.79 0.95
N ARG A 352 18.37 3.67 -0.01
CA ARG A 352 18.55 3.43 -1.44
C ARG A 352 18.98 4.73 -2.09
N ASN A 353 19.55 4.68 -3.29
CA ASN A 353 19.85 5.89 -4.06
C ASN A 353 18.63 6.86 -4.05
N PRO A 354 18.84 8.14 -3.71
CA PRO A 354 17.76 9.11 -3.48
C PRO A 354 16.93 9.34 -4.74
N ILE A 355 17.58 9.49 -5.90
CA ILE A 355 16.90 9.74 -7.17
C ILE A 355 16.11 8.50 -7.61
N ASP A 356 16.70 7.31 -7.52
CA ASP A 356 15.99 6.06 -7.81
C ASP A 356 14.79 5.86 -6.88
N THR A 357 14.89 6.29 -5.63
CA THR A 357 13.80 6.21 -4.64
C THR A 357 12.65 7.13 -5.04
N CYS A 358 12.91 8.43 -5.24
CA CYS A 358 11.91 9.41 -5.65
C CYS A 358 11.26 9.03 -6.99
N LEU A 359 12.05 8.59 -7.97
CA LEU A 359 11.53 8.15 -9.27
C LEU A 359 10.67 6.89 -9.14
N SER A 360 11.11 5.94 -8.31
CA SER A 360 10.32 4.73 -8.03
C SER A 360 9.00 5.05 -7.32
N ILE A 361 8.96 6.10 -6.50
CA ILE A 361 7.74 6.59 -5.85
C ILE A 361 6.82 7.21 -6.90
N TYR A 362 7.36 8.11 -7.73
CA TYR A 362 6.63 8.82 -8.78
C TYR A 362 6.01 7.89 -9.82
N PHE A 363 6.66 6.76 -10.12
CA PHE A 363 6.13 5.75 -11.04
C PHE A 363 5.05 4.85 -10.41
N GLN A 364 4.66 5.05 -9.16
CA GLN A 364 3.56 4.32 -8.54
C GLN A 364 2.34 5.20 -8.35
N ARG A 365 1.16 4.62 -8.57
CA ARG A 365 -0.12 5.27 -8.26
C ARG A 365 -0.38 5.20 -6.75
N PHE A 366 0.11 6.18 -6.01
CA PHE A 366 -0.21 6.33 -4.60
C PHE A 366 -1.54 7.06 -4.38
N GLY A 367 -2.14 6.84 -3.20
CA GLY A 367 -3.32 7.57 -2.74
C GLY A 367 -2.95 8.88 -2.04
N PRO A 368 -3.95 9.67 -1.59
CA PRO A 368 -3.75 11.01 -1.04
C PRO A 368 -2.87 11.06 0.21
N ARG A 369 -2.73 9.95 0.97
CA ARG A 369 -1.80 9.85 2.12
C ARG A 369 -0.35 10.14 1.73
N ILE A 370 0.05 9.74 0.52
CA ILE A 370 1.38 9.94 -0.04
C ILE A 370 1.27 10.92 -1.22
N GLY A 371 0.59 12.04 -0.99
CA GLY A 371 0.29 13.04 -2.03
C GLY A 371 1.54 13.64 -2.69
N TYR A 372 2.66 13.68 -1.98
CA TYR A 372 3.96 14.11 -2.51
C TYR A 372 4.45 13.26 -3.70
N ALA A 373 3.96 12.01 -3.85
CA ALA A 373 4.36 11.13 -4.93
C ALA A 373 3.95 11.61 -6.34
N THR A 374 3.04 12.59 -6.41
CA THR A 374 2.46 13.08 -7.67
C THR A 374 3.35 14.09 -8.39
N ASP A 375 4.45 14.52 -7.78
CA ASP A 375 5.34 15.53 -8.31
C ASP A 375 6.78 15.28 -7.86
N LEU A 376 7.74 15.39 -8.78
CA LEU A 376 9.13 15.05 -8.48
C LEU A 376 9.80 16.05 -7.54
N ASP A 377 9.42 17.33 -7.59
CA ASP A 377 9.94 18.32 -6.65
C ASP A 377 9.42 18.04 -5.24
N ASN A 378 8.14 17.72 -5.09
CA ASN A 378 7.57 17.29 -3.81
C ASN A 378 8.23 16.00 -3.30
N CYS A 379 8.54 15.04 -4.18
CA CYS A 379 9.28 13.85 -3.81
C CYS A 379 10.68 14.19 -3.27
N ALA A 380 11.36 15.18 -3.86
CA ALA A 380 12.67 15.63 -3.41
C ALA A 380 12.59 16.31 -2.04
N ASP A 381 11.64 17.23 -1.86
CA ASP A 381 11.45 17.95 -0.60
C ASP A 381 11.09 16.98 0.53
N GLN A 382 10.25 15.98 0.23
CA GLN A 382 9.95 14.88 1.16
C GLN A 382 11.20 14.07 1.53
N TYR A 383 12.05 13.75 0.55
CA TYR A 383 13.27 12.98 0.80
C TYR A 383 14.25 13.76 1.69
N LEU A 384 14.43 15.06 1.45
CA LEU A 384 15.28 15.93 2.27
C LEU A 384 14.74 16.05 3.70
N GLY A 385 13.43 16.25 3.87
CA GLY A 385 12.80 16.24 5.19
C GLY A 385 13.01 14.92 5.92
N TYR A 386 12.84 13.79 5.22
CA TYR A 386 13.11 12.45 5.75
C TYR A 386 14.56 12.30 6.23
N LEU A 387 15.56 12.79 5.48
CA LEU A 387 16.96 12.74 5.93
C LEU A 387 17.16 13.51 7.24
N GLY A 388 16.53 14.68 7.39
CA GLY A 388 16.57 15.44 8.65
C GLY A 388 15.93 14.69 9.82
N VAL A 389 14.85 13.94 9.59
CA VAL A 389 14.24 13.07 10.62
C VAL A 389 15.21 11.96 11.04
N MET A 390 15.81 11.28 10.06
CA MET A 390 16.73 10.17 10.35
C MET A 390 18.00 10.62 11.06
N ASP A 391 18.58 11.75 10.64
CA ASP A 391 19.75 12.35 11.29
C ASP A 391 19.47 12.70 12.75
N ARG A 392 18.33 13.36 13.03
CA ARG A 392 17.89 13.64 14.39
C ARG A 392 17.77 12.36 15.23
N LEU A 393 17.07 11.34 14.71
CA LEU A 393 16.88 10.08 15.44
C LEU A 393 18.19 9.37 15.77
N GLN A 394 19.10 9.25 14.79
CA GLN A 394 20.36 8.52 14.95
C GLN A 394 21.39 9.33 15.74
N ASN A 395 21.63 10.58 15.35
CA ASN A 395 22.76 11.38 15.81
C ASN A 395 22.40 12.31 16.99
N GLU A 396 21.19 12.89 17.03
CA GLU A 396 20.79 13.74 18.15
C GLU A 396 20.18 12.94 19.32
N LEU A 397 19.32 11.96 19.02
CA LEU A 397 18.57 11.20 20.03
C LEU A 397 19.21 9.86 20.41
N GLY A 398 20.14 9.35 19.59
CA GLY A 398 20.83 8.09 19.85
C GLY A 398 19.94 6.85 19.74
N VAL A 399 18.90 6.87 18.88
CA VAL A 399 18.04 5.70 18.63
C VAL A 399 18.84 4.65 17.86
N GLU A 400 19.03 3.48 18.48
CA GLU A 400 19.78 2.37 17.87
C GLU A 400 19.03 1.81 16.65
N MET A 401 19.71 1.76 15.49
CA MET A 401 19.17 1.14 14.28
C MET A 401 20.29 0.67 13.35
N LEU A 402 19.98 -0.28 12.47
CA LEU A 402 20.86 -0.74 11.40
C LEU A 402 20.50 -0.06 10.08
N ASP A 403 21.45 0.66 9.49
CA ASP A 403 21.36 1.12 8.10
C ASP A 403 21.57 -0.06 7.13
N ALA A 404 20.52 -0.38 6.37
CA ALA A 404 20.49 -1.39 5.32
C ALA A 404 20.47 -0.72 3.94
N GLN A 405 21.62 -0.67 3.26
CA GLN A 405 21.72 -0.11 1.91
C GLN A 405 21.23 -1.12 0.86
N TYR A 406 20.27 -0.72 0.04
CA TYR A 406 19.67 -1.55 -1.01
C TYR A 406 20.72 -2.05 -2.01
N GLU A 407 21.59 -1.15 -2.49
CA GLU A 407 22.65 -1.46 -3.46
C GLU A 407 23.67 -2.46 -2.91
N GLN A 408 23.98 -2.41 -1.61
CA GLN A 408 24.83 -3.41 -0.96
C GLN A 408 24.09 -4.75 -0.83
N THR A 409 22.80 -4.71 -0.49
CA THR A 409 21.97 -5.92 -0.38
C THR A 409 21.85 -6.67 -1.70
N THR A 410 21.84 -5.96 -2.83
CA THR A 410 21.76 -6.59 -4.16
C THR A 410 23.11 -7.01 -4.72
N SER A 411 24.20 -6.30 -4.40
CA SER A 411 25.55 -6.61 -4.89
C SER A 411 26.31 -7.63 -4.04
N ASP A 412 26.09 -7.63 -2.73
CA ASP A 412 26.67 -8.54 -1.75
C ASP A 412 25.60 -9.03 -0.76
N PRO A 413 24.72 -9.94 -1.23
CA PRO A 413 23.54 -10.33 -0.47
C PRO A 413 23.87 -11.12 0.78
N GLU A 414 24.86 -12.03 0.74
CA GLU A 414 25.16 -12.88 1.88
C GLU A 414 25.64 -12.04 3.08
N ASN A 415 26.59 -11.14 2.87
CA ASN A 415 27.09 -10.28 3.95
C ASN A 415 26.01 -9.33 4.46
N SER A 416 25.21 -8.75 3.57
CA SER A 416 24.09 -7.88 3.97
C SER A 416 23.06 -8.62 4.81
N ILE A 417 22.67 -9.83 4.39
CA ILE A 417 21.69 -10.68 5.10
C ILE A 417 22.24 -11.08 6.47
N ARG A 418 23.50 -11.50 6.56
CA ARG A 418 24.14 -11.84 7.84
C ARG A 418 24.11 -10.66 8.81
N ARG A 419 24.47 -9.46 8.36
CA ARG A 419 24.41 -8.23 9.17
C ARG A 419 23.00 -7.93 9.68
N MET A 420 21.99 -8.07 8.83
CA MET A 420 20.59 -7.89 9.24
C MET A 420 20.17 -8.90 10.31
N LEU A 421 20.49 -10.18 10.10
CA LEU A 421 20.17 -11.27 11.04
C LEU A 421 20.89 -11.08 12.38
N ASP A 422 22.17 -10.71 12.37
CA ASP A 422 22.95 -10.44 13.58
C ASP A 422 22.34 -9.26 14.38
N HIS A 423 21.94 -8.17 13.71
CA HIS A 423 21.29 -7.03 14.36
C HIS A 423 19.97 -7.42 15.03
N VAL A 424 19.19 -8.29 14.40
CA VAL A 424 17.94 -8.83 14.98
C VAL A 424 18.18 -10.08 15.83
N GLY A 425 19.42 -10.44 16.17
CA GLY A 425 19.74 -11.56 17.04
C GLY A 425 19.26 -12.93 16.54
N LEU A 426 19.25 -13.14 15.23
CA LEU A 426 18.98 -14.42 14.57
C LEU A 426 20.28 -14.98 13.98
N ARG A 427 20.43 -16.31 14.02
CA ARG A 427 21.54 -16.97 13.33
C ARG A 427 21.26 -16.99 11.83
N PHE A 428 22.32 -17.08 11.03
CA PHE A 428 22.15 -17.29 9.59
C PHE A 428 21.35 -18.57 9.30
N ASP A 429 20.39 -18.44 8.38
CA ASP A 429 19.60 -19.55 7.84
C ASP A 429 19.48 -19.40 6.32
N GLU A 430 19.61 -20.50 5.58
CA GLU A 430 19.60 -20.50 4.12
C GLU A 430 18.24 -20.08 3.54
N ALA A 431 17.15 -20.19 4.31
CA ALA A 431 15.83 -19.73 3.91
C ALA A 431 15.82 -18.22 3.62
N CYS A 432 16.63 -17.43 4.33
CA CYS A 432 16.77 -15.98 4.11
C CYS A 432 17.40 -15.65 2.75
N MET A 433 18.33 -16.48 2.25
CA MET A 433 18.89 -16.35 0.89
C MET A 433 17.87 -16.75 -0.18
N ASN A 434 16.93 -17.63 0.19
CA ASN A 434 15.91 -18.20 -0.68
C ASN A 434 14.53 -17.56 -0.51
N PHE A 435 14.46 -16.31 -0.02
CA PHE A 435 13.20 -15.63 0.33
C PHE A 435 12.15 -15.64 -0.80
N HIS A 436 12.59 -15.57 -2.06
CA HIS A 436 11.72 -15.57 -3.25
C HIS A 436 10.93 -16.88 -3.42
N LYS A 437 11.36 -17.98 -2.78
CA LYS A 437 10.67 -19.28 -2.75
C LYS A 437 9.61 -19.37 -1.64
N SER A 438 9.55 -18.41 -0.72
CA SER A 438 8.58 -18.41 0.39
C SER A 438 7.15 -18.47 -0.14
N LYS A 439 6.28 -19.29 0.45
CA LYS A 439 4.85 -19.35 0.06
C LYS A 439 3.98 -18.34 0.82
N LYS A 440 4.55 -17.55 1.74
CA LYS A 440 3.80 -16.55 2.51
C LYS A 440 3.17 -15.52 1.56
N SER A 441 1.95 -15.07 1.88
CA SER A 441 1.26 -14.02 1.14
C SER A 441 1.97 -12.69 1.36
N VAL A 442 2.07 -11.87 0.31
CA VAL A 442 2.66 -10.55 0.40
C VAL A 442 1.74 -9.55 -0.29
N HIS A 443 1.43 -8.45 0.40
CA HIS A 443 0.53 -7.41 -0.07
C HIS A 443 1.30 -6.09 -0.22
N THR A 444 1.98 -5.90 -1.36
CA THR A 444 2.65 -4.64 -1.68
C THR A 444 2.73 -4.40 -3.20
N ALA A 445 3.00 -3.17 -3.63
CA ALA A 445 3.30 -2.85 -5.02
C ALA A 445 4.57 -3.55 -5.55
N SER A 446 5.44 -4.06 -4.66
CA SER A 446 6.69 -4.77 -5.01
C SER A 446 6.54 -6.29 -5.20
N VAL A 447 5.33 -6.87 -5.18
CA VAL A 447 5.13 -8.34 -5.13
C VAL A 447 5.88 -9.08 -6.24
N SER A 448 5.86 -8.58 -7.48
CA SER A 448 6.57 -9.24 -8.59
C SER A 448 8.09 -9.21 -8.43
N GLN A 449 8.64 -8.19 -7.76
CA GLN A 449 10.09 -8.04 -7.55
C GLN A 449 10.61 -9.03 -6.51
N ILE A 450 9.86 -9.24 -5.42
CA ILE A 450 10.27 -10.16 -4.34
C ILE A 450 10.11 -11.65 -4.70
N ARG A 451 9.34 -11.96 -5.75
CA ARG A 451 9.16 -13.32 -6.28
C ARG A 451 10.29 -13.74 -7.23
N GLN A 452 11.29 -12.88 -7.39
CA GLN A 452 12.48 -13.13 -8.20
C GLN A 452 13.72 -13.17 -7.30
N PRO A 453 14.79 -13.88 -7.72
CA PRO A 453 16.11 -13.73 -7.09
C PRO A 453 16.55 -12.26 -7.09
N LEU A 454 17.47 -11.90 -6.18
CA LEU A 454 18.04 -10.56 -6.14
C LEU A 454 18.65 -10.18 -7.50
N TYR A 455 18.41 -8.94 -7.91
CA TYR A 455 18.86 -8.40 -9.18
C TYR A 455 19.25 -6.93 -9.01
N THR A 456 20.16 -6.45 -9.87
CA THR A 456 20.72 -5.09 -9.79
C THR A 456 20.07 -4.09 -10.75
N SER A 457 19.16 -4.53 -11.62
CA SER A 457 18.51 -3.67 -12.64
C SER A 457 17.63 -2.55 -12.08
N SER A 458 17.38 -2.52 -10.76
CA SER A 458 16.72 -1.38 -10.09
C SER A 458 17.70 -0.33 -9.56
N SER A 459 19.01 -0.55 -9.64
CA SER A 459 20.05 0.41 -9.28
C SER A 459 20.44 1.24 -10.49
N GLN A 460 20.59 2.56 -10.30
CA GLN A 460 20.89 3.54 -11.34
C GLN A 460 19.86 3.59 -12.48
N ARG A 461 18.63 3.15 -12.22
CA ARG A 461 17.55 3.15 -13.22
C ARG A 461 17.18 4.57 -13.64
N TRP A 462 17.36 5.54 -12.76
CA TRP A 462 17.15 6.96 -13.04
C TRP A 462 17.92 7.47 -14.27
N LYS A 463 19.06 6.86 -14.62
CA LYS A 463 19.84 7.24 -15.81
C LYS A 463 19.05 7.12 -17.12
N HIS A 464 18.10 6.17 -17.20
CA HIS A 464 17.22 6.06 -18.38
C HIS A 464 16.24 7.24 -18.53
N TYR A 465 16.03 7.98 -17.45
CA TYR A 465 15.09 9.10 -17.37
C TYR A 465 15.77 10.45 -17.16
N GLU A 466 17.10 10.51 -17.20
CA GLU A 466 17.91 11.69 -16.85
C GLU A 466 17.41 12.98 -17.52
N LYS A 467 17.05 12.90 -18.81
CA LYS A 467 16.52 14.04 -19.58
C LYS A 467 15.17 14.59 -19.12
N HIS A 468 14.42 13.82 -18.32
CA HIS A 468 13.10 14.18 -17.81
C HIS A 468 13.12 14.64 -16.35
N ILE A 469 14.25 14.48 -15.65
CA ILE A 469 14.32 14.62 -14.19
C ILE A 469 15.38 15.64 -13.72
N GLY A 470 15.74 16.60 -14.58
CA GLY A 470 16.73 17.64 -14.30
C GLY A 470 16.57 18.31 -12.92
N PRO A 471 15.39 18.84 -12.56
CA PRO A 471 15.16 19.46 -11.25
C PRO A 471 15.39 18.52 -10.05
N LEU A 472 15.02 17.24 -10.20
CA LEU A 472 15.26 16.22 -9.17
C LEU A 472 16.75 15.94 -8.98
N VAL A 473 17.50 15.84 -10.09
CA VAL A 473 18.96 15.65 -10.07
C VAL A 473 19.65 16.87 -9.48
N GLU A 474 19.19 18.08 -9.80
CA GLU A 474 19.74 19.31 -9.21
C GLU A 474 19.56 19.33 -7.68
N LYS A 475 18.38 18.97 -7.17
CA LYS A 475 18.10 18.93 -5.74
C LYS A 475 18.83 17.82 -5.00
N LEU A 476 18.88 16.60 -5.54
CA LEU A 476 19.34 15.41 -4.80
C LEU A 476 20.68 14.84 -5.29
N GLY A 477 21.23 15.31 -6.39
CA GLY A 477 22.44 14.75 -7.01
C GLY A 477 23.66 14.80 -6.08
N HIS A 478 23.76 15.82 -5.23
CA HIS A 478 24.81 15.96 -4.23
C HIS A 478 24.80 14.87 -3.13
N LEU A 479 23.71 14.10 -3.02
CA LEU A 479 23.55 12.99 -2.07
C LEU A 479 23.92 11.63 -2.66
N ILE A 480 24.31 11.59 -3.94
CA ILE A 480 24.76 10.36 -4.60
C ILE A 480 26.28 10.31 -4.45
N GLU A 481 26.79 9.28 -3.77
CA GLU A 481 28.21 8.92 -3.86
C GLU A 481 28.48 8.31 -5.24
N ASP A 482 29.58 8.70 -5.88
CA ASP A 482 29.99 8.25 -7.22
C ASP A 482 30.13 6.72 -7.36
#